data_AF-A9DMJ7-F1
#
_entry.id   AF-A9DMJ7-F1
#
_cell.length_a   1.000
_cell.length_b   1.000
_cell.length_c   1.000
_cell.angle_alpha   90.00
_cell.angle_beta   90.00
_cell.angle_gamma   90.00
#
_symmetry.space_group_name_H-M   'P 1'
#
loop_
_entity.id
_entity.type
_entity.pdbx_description
1 polymer ?
#
loop_
_entity_poly.entity_id
_entity_poly.type
_entity_poly.pdbx_seq_one_letter_code
_entity_poly.pdbx_strand_id
1 'polypeptide(L)'
;MKLNDINGLNLGYTQAMMAGLLFIPIVKIATIMGLGAGSMVKNLLSSFSELNVHAIEYREAVAQTAKKHFHLPDTDRLFIHIDDAVNYIKNTDIKSDIIFSDLYNSEGMEPKQVQLSYLRDCKKALNKHGVLVLNIWHMVLELREELDELLALEFENRLLSFEVESGNRIVLAFKNDIPSIKREALLTKGKLLQEKMNIPMEPYAKLLSDILFDLKDGDCY
;
A
#
# COMPACT_ATOMS: atom_id res chain seq x y z
N MET A 1 -3.84 14.01 13.65
CA MET A 1 -2.68 14.81 13.21
C MET A 1 -2.06 15.43 14.44
N LYS A 2 -0.80 15.11 14.78
CA LYS A 2 -0.08 15.88 15.79
C LYS A 2 0.34 17.20 15.14
N LEU A 3 0.14 18.33 15.83
CA LEU A 3 0.51 19.66 15.33
C LEU A 3 2.00 19.79 14.98
N ASN A 4 2.85 18.89 15.50
CA ASN A 4 4.31 18.95 15.34
C ASN A 4 4.87 18.07 14.21
N ASP A 5 4.04 17.28 13.52
CA ASP A 5 4.45 16.56 12.30
C ASP A 5 3.28 16.47 11.30
N ILE A 6 3.26 17.44 10.38
CA ILE A 6 2.23 17.61 9.36
C ILE A 6 2.24 16.51 8.30
N ASN A 7 3.40 15.86 8.11
CA ASN A 7 3.65 14.82 7.11
C ASN A 7 3.75 13.42 7.72
N GLY A 8 3.68 13.29 9.04
CA GLY A 8 3.79 12.02 9.74
C GLY A 8 2.59 11.10 9.53
N LEU A 9 2.87 9.78 9.49
CA LEU A 9 1.87 8.73 9.56
C LEU A 9 1.75 8.27 11.01
N ASN A 10 0.60 8.54 11.64
CA ASN A 10 0.40 8.24 13.07
C ASN A 10 -0.37 6.93 13.31
N LEU A 11 -1.05 6.40 12.29
CA LEU A 11 -1.81 5.15 12.39
C LEU A 11 -0.88 3.99 12.04
N GLY A 12 -0.78 2.99 12.91
CA GLY A 12 0.14 1.86 12.73
C GLY A 12 -0.07 1.12 11.41
N TYR A 13 -1.32 0.92 10.99
CA TYR A 13 -1.59 0.29 9.69
C TYR A 13 -1.08 1.13 8.51
N THR A 14 -1.21 2.46 8.55
CA THR A 14 -0.71 3.33 7.46
C THR A 14 0.81 3.31 7.37
N GLN A 15 1.51 3.15 8.49
CA GLN A 15 2.97 2.95 8.51
C GLN A 15 3.32 1.57 7.92
N ALA A 16 2.62 0.52 8.35
CA ALA A 16 2.83 -0.83 7.87
C ALA A 16 2.57 -1.00 6.37
N MET A 17 1.59 -0.31 5.81
CA MET A 17 1.36 -0.30 4.36
C MET A 17 2.62 0.16 3.60
N MET A 18 3.40 1.10 4.14
CA MET A 18 4.64 1.57 3.50
C MET A 18 5.71 0.49 3.37
N ALA A 19 5.56 -0.66 4.04
CA ALA A 19 6.46 -1.81 3.92
C ALA A 19 6.58 -2.33 2.48
N GLY A 20 5.58 -2.12 1.62
CA GLY A 20 5.68 -2.42 0.18
C GLY A 20 6.87 -1.70 -0.52
N LEU A 21 7.26 -0.52 -0.04
CA LEU A 21 8.38 0.26 -0.60
C LEU A 21 9.75 -0.39 -0.36
N LEU A 22 9.86 -1.35 0.57
CA LEU A 22 11.10 -2.11 0.80
C LEU A 22 11.53 -2.89 -0.44
N PHE A 23 10.57 -3.28 -1.28
CA PHE A 23 10.79 -4.11 -2.48
C PHE A 23 10.88 -3.29 -3.77
N ILE A 24 10.75 -1.97 -3.68
CA ILE A 24 10.78 -1.06 -4.83
C ILE A 24 12.09 -0.26 -4.78
N PRO A 25 13.04 -0.50 -5.71
CA PRO A 25 14.31 0.22 -5.72
C PRO A 25 14.11 1.73 -5.84
N ILE A 26 13.30 2.15 -6.82
CA ILE A 26 12.97 3.55 -7.11
C ILE A 26 11.46 3.62 -7.37
N VAL A 27 10.75 4.37 -6.54
CA VAL A 27 9.30 4.63 -6.70
C VAL A 27 9.11 5.92 -7.51
N LYS A 28 8.40 5.84 -8.63
CA LYS A 28 8.11 6.98 -9.52
C LYS A 28 6.62 7.30 -9.58
N ILE A 29 5.77 6.28 -9.50
CA ILE A 29 4.31 6.41 -9.53
C ILE A 29 3.71 5.57 -8.41
N ALA A 30 3.03 6.22 -7.47
CA ALA A 30 2.21 5.58 -6.46
C ALA A 30 0.73 5.91 -6.70
N THR A 31 -0.12 4.89 -6.68
CA THR A 31 -1.58 5.08 -6.66
C THR A 31 -2.10 4.79 -5.26
N ILE A 32 -2.94 5.66 -4.72
CA ILE A 32 -3.62 5.49 -3.43
C ILE A 32 -5.12 5.48 -3.71
N MET A 33 -5.78 4.37 -3.40
CA MET A 33 -7.22 4.23 -3.43
C MET A 33 -7.77 4.49 -2.02
N GLY A 34 -8.47 5.61 -1.87
CA GLY A 34 -8.85 6.20 -0.58
C GLY A 34 -7.90 7.32 -0.18
N LEU A 35 -8.29 8.59 -0.36
CA LEU A 35 -7.45 9.73 0.03
C LEU A 35 -7.50 9.97 1.55
N GLY A 36 -8.69 9.88 2.13
CA GLY A 36 -8.92 10.25 3.54
C GLY A 36 -8.45 11.67 3.84
N ALA A 37 -7.76 11.86 4.97
CA ALA A 37 -7.13 13.14 5.30
C ALA A 37 -5.82 13.42 4.52
N GLY A 38 -5.40 12.50 3.64
CA GLY A 38 -4.22 12.65 2.80
C GLY A 38 -2.88 12.44 3.51
N SER A 39 -2.84 11.75 4.65
CA SER A 39 -1.60 11.52 5.40
C SER A 39 -0.59 10.68 4.61
N MET A 40 -1.02 9.59 3.97
CA MET A 40 -0.16 8.77 3.10
C MET A 40 0.38 9.57 1.91
N VAL A 41 -0.48 10.35 1.25
CA VAL A 41 -0.09 11.26 0.17
C VAL A 41 0.99 12.24 0.63
N LYS A 42 0.76 12.93 1.76
CA LYS A 42 1.71 13.89 2.34
C LYS A 42 3.06 13.25 2.66
N ASN A 43 3.04 12.09 3.30
CA ASN A 43 4.25 11.39 3.67
C ASN A 43 5.04 10.97 2.42
N LEU A 44 4.39 10.38 1.42
CA LEU A 44 5.02 10.00 0.16
C LEU A 44 5.61 11.20 -0.59
N LEU A 45 4.85 12.28 -0.78
CA LEU A 45 5.31 13.45 -1.53
C LEU A 45 6.44 14.21 -0.86
N SER A 46 6.46 14.27 0.48
CA SER A 46 7.55 14.88 1.25
C SER A 46 8.80 14.01 1.30
N SER A 47 8.62 12.69 1.30
CA SER A 47 9.72 11.73 1.33
C SER A 47 10.41 11.61 -0.02
N PHE A 48 9.68 11.58 -1.14
CA PHE A 48 10.21 11.30 -2.47
C PHE A 48 9.96 12.48 -3.43
N SER A 49 11.03 13.20 -3.80
CA SER A 49 10.92 14.41 -4.66
C SER A 49 10.44 14.10 -6.08
N GLU A 50 10.82 12.95 -6.63
CA GLU A 50 10.49 12.54 -8.01
C GLU A 50 9.21 11.70 -8.11
N LEU A 51 8.51 11.48 -6.99
CA LEU A 51 7.33 10.62 -6.94
C LEU A 51 6.08 11.41 -7.38
N ASN A 52 5.37 10.86 -8.35
CA ASN A 52 4.00 11.24 -8.69
C ASN A 52 3.01 10.36 -7.92
N VAL A 53 2.00 11.00 -7.32
CA VAL A 53 0.96 10.33 -6.54
C VAL A 53 -0.40 10.53 -7.20
N HIS A 54 -1.07 9.44 -7.52
CA HIS A 54 -2.46 9.43 -7.97
C HIS A 54 -3.35 9.02 -6.79
N ALA A 55 -4.12 9.96 -6.24
CA ALA A 55 -5.06 9.69 -5.17
C ALA A 55 -6.49 9.61 -5.71
N ILE A 56 -7.17 8.50 -5.49
CA ILE A 56 -8.53 8.25 -5.96
C ILE A 56 -9.44 8.35 -4.74
N GLU A 57 -10.39 9.28 -4.77
CA GLU A 57 -11.32 9.53 -3.68
C GLU A 57 -12.74 9.66 -4.21
N TYR A 58 -13.65 8.86 -3.66
CA TYR A 58 -15.05 8.86 -4.10
C TYR A 58 -15.77 10.17 -3.73
N ARG A 59 -15.46 10.75 -2.56
CA ARG A 59 -16.19 11.90 -2.03
C ARG A 59 -15.41 13.19 -2.26
N GLU A 60 -15.89 14.03 -3.17
CA GLU A 60 -15.29 15.35 -3.42
C GLU A 60 -15.11 16.18 -2.13
N ALA A 61 -16.10 16.15 -1.22
CA ALA A 61 -16.04 16.85 0.06
C ALA A 61 -14.84 16.42 0.93
N VAL A 62 -14.42 15.15 0.86
CA VAL A 62 -13.23 14.65 1.57
C VAL A 62 -11.97 15.26 0.98
N ALA A 63 -11.83 15.27 -0.35
CA ALA A 63 -10.69 15.88 -1.02
C ALA A 63 -10.59 17.38 -0.74
N GLN A 64 -11.72 18.10 -0.76
CA GLN A 64 -11.75 19.52 -0.39
C GLN A 64 -11.38 19.76 1.07
N THR A 65 -11.86 18.91 1.98
CA THR A 65 -11.49 18.97 3.40
C THR A 65 -10.00 18.72 3.60
N ALA A 66 -9.43 17.73 2.90
CA ALA A 66 -7.99 17.44 2.94
C ALA A 66 -7.13 18.63 2.51
N LYS A 67 -7.50 19.30 1.41
CA LYS A 67 -6.84 20.53 0.96
C LYS A 67 -6.97 21.67 1.97
N LYS A 68 -8.19 21.95 2.42
CA LYS A 68 -8.49 23.14 3.24
C LYS A 68 -8.02 23.01 4.69
N HIS A 69 -8.09 21.82 5.27
CA HIS A 69 -7.94 21.61 6.72
C HIS A 69 -6.80 20.67 7.10
N PHE A 70 -6.34 19.80 6.19
CA PHE A 70 -5.27 18.83 6.49
C PHE A 70 -3.98 19.09 5.71
N HIS A 71 -3.85 20.26 5.11
CA HIS A 71 -2.64 20.74 4.42
C HIS A 71 -2.16 19.77 3.34
N LEU A 72 -3.10 19.21 2.57
CA LEU A 72 -2.75 18.43 1.40
C LEU A 72 -1.93 19.32 0.43
N PRO A 73 -0.76 18.87 -0.07
CA PRO A 73 0.11 19.72 -0.86
C PRO A 73 -0.51 20.13 -2.19
N ASP A 74 -0.29 21.37 -2.59
CA ASP A 74 -0.60 21.87 -3.94
C ASP A 74 0.67 21.78 -4.79
N THR A 75 0.79 20.73 -5.59
CA THR A 75 1.98 20.40 -6.41
C THR A 75 1.54 19.67 -7.67
N ASP A 76 2.29 19.87 -8.74
CA ASP A 76 2.18 19.16 -10.01
C ASP A 76 2.44 17.63 -9.92
N ARG A 77 2.94 17.15 -8.79
CA ARG A 77 3.16 15.72 -8.52
C ARG A 77 1.96 15.01 -7.92
N LEU A 78 0.92 15.74 -7.50
CA LEU A 78 -0.29 15.17 -6.89
C LEU A 78 -1.48 15.28 -7.84
N PHE A 79 -1.99 14.13 -8.27
CA PHE A 79 -3.18 14.00 -9.10
C PHE A 79 -4.32 13.43 -8.26
N ILE A 80 -5.37 14.23 -8.03
CA ILE A 80 -6.56 13.79 -7.30
C ILE A 80 -7.67 13.49 -8.30
N HIS A 81 -8.18 12.27 -8.27
CA HIS A 81 -9.25 11.78 -9.13
C HIS A 81 -10.50 11.56 -8.27
N ILE A 82 -11.57 12.29 -8.57
CA ILE A 82 -12.86 12.08 -7.91
C ILE A 82 -13.62 10.98 -8.66
N ASP A 83 -13.50 9.75 -8.20
CA ASP A 83 -14.08 8.56 -8.83
C ASP A 83 -14.22 7.41 -7.83
N ASP A 84 -15.04 6.41 -8.16
CA ASP A 84 -15.05 5.11 -7.49
C ASP A 84 -13.74 4.37 -7.82
N ALA A 85 -13.04 3.88 -6.80
CA ALA A 85 -11.73 3.28 -6.98
C ALA A 85 -11.74 2.01 -7.86
N VAL A 86 -12.82 1.23 -7.79
CA VAL A 86 -12.99 0.01 -8.60
C VAL A 86 -13.23 0.38 -10.06
N ASN A 87 -14.02 1.41 -10.31
CA ASN A 87 -14.23 1.96 -11.64
C ASN A 87 -12.95 2.58 -12.21
N TYR A 88 -12.25 3.40 -11.43
CA TYR A 88 -11.01 4.06 -11.87
C TYR A 88 -9.95 3.03 -12.25
N ILE A 89 -9.67 2.05 -11.38
CA ILE A 89 -8.58 1.09 -11.60
C ILE A 89 -8.81 0.20 -12.83
N LYS A 90 -10.07 -0.10 -13.13
CA LYS A 90 -10.48 -0.85 -14.32
C LYS A 90 -10.18 -0.11 -15.63
N ASN A 91 -10.27 1.22 -15.61
CA ASN A 91 -10.22 2.05 -16.81
C ASN A 91 -8.92 2.87 -16.94
N THR A 92 -8.02 2.81 -15.94
CA THR A 92 -6.80 3.61 -15.95
C THR A 92 -5.71 3.03 -16.85
N ASP A 93 -5.05 3.91 -17.60
CA ASP A 93 -3.83 3.57 -18.35
C ASP A 93 -2.56 3.75 -17.50
N ILE A 94 -2.67 4.32 -16.30
CA ILE A 94 -1.54 4.56 -15.40
C ILE A 94 -0.96 3.23 -14.91
N LYS A 95 0.37 3.09 -15.03
CA LYS A 95 1.13 1.94 -14.51
C LYS A 95 1.92 2.34 -13.28
N SER A 96 1.48 1.87 -12.12
CA SER A 96 2.06 2.25 -10.83
C SER A 96 3.16 1.29 -10.38
N ASP A 97 4.20 1.82 -9.72
CA ASP A 97 5.17 1.01 -8.98
C ASP A 97 4.50 0.39 -7.74
N ILE A 98 3.60 1.14 -7.12
CA ILE A 98 2.88 0.69 -5.93
C ILE A 98 1.44 1.18 -5.97
N ILE A 99 0.53 0.30 -5.59
CA ILE A 99 -0.88 0.62 -5.41
C ILE A 99 -1.21 0.36 -3.95
N PHE A 100 -1.66 1.38 -3.23
CA PHE A 100 -2.18 1.24 -1.88
C PHE A 100 -3.70 1.20 -1.94
N SER A 101 -4.28 0.11 -1.44
CA SER A 101 -5.73 -0.05 -1.31
C SER A 101 -6.14 0.11 0.15
N ASP A 102 -6.71 1.28 0.47
CA ASP A 102 -7.23 1.63 1.79
C ASP A 102 -8.71 2.02 1.67
N LEU A 103 -9.53 1.09 1.16
CA LEU A 103 -10.94 1.36 0.84
C LEU A 103 -11.86 1.01 2.01
N TYR A 104 -12.34 2.06 2.68
CA TYR A 104 -13.29 1.96 3.79
C TYR A 104 -14.49 2.91 3.57
N ASN A 105 -15.68 2.40 3.88
CA ASN A 105 -16.93 3.14 3.88
C ASN A 105 -17.48 3.25 5.32
N SER A 106 -18.70 3.77 5.49
CA SER A 106 -19.32 3.94 6.82
C SER A 106 -19.62 2.61 7.54
N GLU A 107 -19.66 1.51 6.81
CA GLU A 107 -20.00 0.17 7.31
C GLU A 107 -18.76 -0.72 7.50
N GLY A 108 -17.58 -0.28 7.05
CA GLY A 108 -16.32 -1.01 7.21
C GLY A 108 -15.49 -1.05 5.93
N MET A 109 -14.73 -2.12 5.74
CA MET A 109 -13.94 -2.34 4.52
C MET A 109 -14.86 -2.47 3.30
N GLU A 110 -14.50 -1.84 2.20
CA GLU A 110 -15.25 -1.93 0.94
C GLU A 110 -15.23 -3.38 0.40
N PRO A 111 -16.38 -4.08 0.30
CA PRO A 111 -16.41 -5.49 -0.10
C PRO A 111 -15.87 -5.74 -1.51
N LYS A 112 -15.90 -4.73 -2.40
CA LYS A 112 -15.32 -4.88 -3.74
C LYS A 112 -13.79 -5.01 -3.73
N GLN A 113 -13.11 -4.57 -2.67
CA GLN A 113 -11.64 -4.65 -2.53
C GLN A 113 -11.14 -6.11 -2.53
N VAL A 114 -11.99 -7.06 -2.19
CA VAL A 114 -11.66 -8.50 -2.10
C VAL A 114 -12.20 -9.32 -3.27
N GLN A 115 -12.76 -8.67 -4.30
CA GLN A 115 -13.25 -9.36 -5.49
C GLN A 115 -12.13 -9.67 -6.48
N LEU A 116 -12.18 -10.86 -7.10
CA LEU A 116 -11.18 -11.29 -8.10
C LEU A 116 -11.01 -10.30 -9.27
N SER A 117 -12.11 -9.72 -9.74
CA SER A 117 -12.09 -8.72 -10.82
C SER A 117 -11.28 -7.49 -10.43
N TYR A 118 -11.47 -7.00 -9.20
CA TYR A 118 -10.73 -5.86 -8.67
C TYR A 118 -9.24 -6.18 -8.48
N LEU A 119 -8.92 -7.35 -7.90
CA LEU A 119 -7.53 -7.80 -7.75
C LEU A 119 -6.82 -7.90 -9.10
N ARG A 120 -7.51 -8.42 -10.12
CA ARG A 120 -7.01 -8.51 -11.49
C ARG A 120 -6.76 -7.14 -12.12
N ASP A 121 -7.69 -6.20 -11.95
CA ASP A 121 -7.54 -4.86 -12.51
C ASP A 121 -6.42 -4.09 -11.80
N CYS A 122 -6.25 -4.26 -10.49
CA CYS A 122 -5.07 -3.81 -9.75
C CYS A 122 -3.78 -4.41 -10.33
N LYS A 123 -3.70 -5.73 -10.53
CA LYS A 123 -2.52 -6.40 -11.12
C LYS A 123 -2.18 -5.84 -12.52
N LYS A 124 -3.18 -5.54 -13.35
CA LYS A 124 -2.99 -4.90 -14.66
C LYS A 124 -2.49 -3.47 -14.56
N ALA A 125 -2.92 -2.71 -13.56
CA ALA A 125 -2.50 -1.33 -13.30
C ALA A 125 -1.13 -1.22 -12.63
N LEU A 126 -0.55 -2.31 -12.14
CA LEU A 126 0.84 -2.35 -11.70
C LEU A 126 1.81 -2.36 -12.89
N ASN A 127 2.98 -1.77 -12.73
CA ASN A 127 4.10 -1.97 -13.65
C ASN A 127 4.74 -3.36 -13.44
N LYS A 128 5.77 -3.70 -14.23
CA LYS A 128 6.39 -5.03 -14.20
C LYS A 128 6.85 -5.47 -12.81
N HIS A 129 7.36 -4.57 -11.98
CA HIS A 129 7.88 -4.90 -10.65
C HIS A 129 6.98 -4.34 -9.54
N GLY A 130 5.72 -4.07 -9.87
CA GLY A 130 4.83 -3.35 -8.99
C GLY A 130 4.26 -4.23 -7.88
N VAL A 131 3.89 -3.56 -6.79
CA VAL A 131 3.30 -4.19 -5.60
C VAL A 131 1.92 -3.59 -5.32
N LEU A 132 0.91 -4.45 -5.17
CA LEU A 132 -0.36 -4.07 -4.57
C LEU A 132 -0.25 -4.24 -3.05
N VAL A 133 -0.63 -3.22 -2.30
CA VAL A 133 -0.67 -3.22 -0.84
C VAL A 133 -2.12 -3.11 -0.38
N LEU A 134 -2.65 -4.16 0.23
CA LEU A 134 -4.01 -4.19 0.76
C LEU A 134 -4.00 -3.98 2.27
N ASN A 135 -4.85 -3.09 2.75
CA ASN A 135 -5.20 -2.99 4.17
C ASN A 135 -6.51 -3.72 4.44
N ILE A 136 -6.42 -4.89 5.08
CA ILE A 136 -7.56 -5.76 5.38
C ILE A 136 -7.86 -5.71 6.88
N TRP A 137 -9.07 -5.29 7.25
CA TRP A 137 -9.51 -5.18 8.63
C TRP A 137 -10.74 -6.04 8.88
N HIS A 138 -10.74 -6.78 9.99
CA HIS A 138 -11.89 -7.53 10.51
C HIS A 138 -12.71 -8.25 9.43
N MET A 139 -12.26 -9.45 9.06
CA MET A 139 -13.06 -10.40 8.30
C MET A 139 -13.31 -11.65 9.14
N VAL A 140 -14.49 -12.25 8.97
CA VAL A 140 -14.74 -13.60 9.49
C VAL A 140 -13.79 -14.59 8.80
N LEU A 141 -13.48 -15.70 9.48
CA LEU A 141 -12.42 -16.63 9.07
C LEU A 141 -12.65 -17.17 7.65
N GLU A 142 -13.89 -17.51 7.32
CA GLU A 142 -14.27 -18.08 6.02
C GLU A 142 -13.98 -17.10 4.86
N LEU A 143 -14.30 -15.81 5.04
CA LEU A 143 -14.01 -14.77 4.04
C LEU A 143 -12.50 -14.50 3.90
N ARG A 144 -11.73 -14.76 4.96
CA ARG A 144 -10.27 -14.61 4.94
C ARG A 144 -9.61 -15.71 4.14
N GLU A 145 -10.06 -16.95 4.30
CA GLU A 145 -9.59 -18.09 3.51
C GLU A 145 -9.93 -17.91 2.02
N GLU A 146 -11.17 -17.50 1.70
CA GLU A 146 -11.57 -17.19 0.32
C GLU A 146 -10.71 -16.09 -0.29
N LEU A 147 -10.46 -14.99 0.45
CA LEU A 147 -9.57 -13.93 -0.03
C LEU A 147 -8.15 -14.44 -0.28
N ASP A 148 -7.62 -15.29 0.60
CA ASP A 148 -6.27 -15.84 0.46
C ASP A 148 -6.16 -16.73 -0.79
N GLU A 149 -7.18 -17.53 -1.09
CA GLU A 149 -7.26 -18.31 -2.33
C GLU A 149 -7.32 -17.42 -3.57
N LEU A 150 -8.13 -16.35 -3.56
CA LEU A 150 -8.24 -15.42 -4.68
C LEU A 150 -6.93 -14.66 -4.93
N LEU A 151 -6.26 -14.22 -3.85
CA LEU A 151 -4.96 -13.57 -3.94
C LEU A 151 -3.88 -14.53 -4.46
N ALA A 152 -3.85 -15.76 -3.94
CA ALA A 152 -2.92 -16.79 -4.38
C ALA A 152 -3.12 -17.11 -5.86
N LEU A 153 -4.36 -17.22 -6.31
CA LEU A 153 -4.71 -17.44 -7.72
C LEU A 153 -4.28 -16.28 -8.61
N GLU A 154 -4.68 -15.05 -8.28
CA GLU A 154 -4.44 -13.90 -9.15
C GLU A 154 -2.97 -13.47 -9.14
N PHE A 155 -2.25 -13.61 -8.02
CA PHE A 155 -0.83 -13.23 -7.91
C PHE A 155 0.14 -14.40 -7.97
N GLU A 156 -0.33 -15.62 -8.22
CA GLU A 156 0.48 -16.85 -8.37
C GLU A 156 1.35 -17.14 -7.13
N ASN A 157 0.75 -17.07 -5.94
CA ASN A 157 1.42 -17.21 -4.63
C ASN A 157 2.55 -16.22 -4.32
N ARG A 158 2.71 -15.16 -5.12
CA ARG A 158 3.70 -14.11 -4.88
C ARG A 158 3.16 -13.08 -3.90
N LEU A 159 3.00 -13.52 -2.65
CA LEU A 159 2.38 -12.77 -1.57
C LEU A 159 3.29 -12.72 -0.34
N LEU A 160 3.29 -11.60 0.37
CA LEU A 160 3.74 -11.51 1.76
C LEU A 160 2.60 -10.91 2.58
N SER A 161 2.38 -11.38 3.79
CA SER A 161 1.37 -10.77 4.66
C SER A 161 1.78 -10.82 6.12
N PHE A 162 1.31 -9.83 6.88
CA PHE A 162 1.55 -9.73 8.31
C PHE A 162 0.46 -8.91 8.99
N GLU A 163 0.30 -9.10 10.29
CA GLU A 163 -0.64 -8.35 11.11
C GLU A 163 0.06 -7.26 11.91
N VAL A 164 -0.66 -6.17 12.17
CA VAL A 164 -0.22 -5.11 13.07
C VAL A 164 -1.05 -5.10 14.35
N GLU A 165 -0.55 -4.47 15.41
CA GLU A 165 -1.19 -4.43 16.74
C GLU A 165 -2.63 -3.95 16.73
N SER A 166 -3.01 -3.07 15.78
CA SER A 166 -4.40 -2.65 15.66
C SER A 166 -5.33 -3.80 15.29
N GLY A 167 -4.85 -4.86 14.62
CA GLY A 167 -5.66 -5.94 14.06
C GLY A 167 -5.80 -5.87 12.53
N ASN A 168 -5.17 -4.89 11.88
CA ASN A 168 -5.12 -4.84 10.41
C ASN A 168 -4.14 -5.91 9.91
N ARG A 169 -4.54 -6.64 8.88
CA ARG A 169 -3.65 -7.48 8.07
C ARG A 169 -3.21 -6.68 6.86
N ILE A 170 -1.91 -6.53 6.69
CA ILE A 170 -1.31 -5.95 5.50
C ILE A 170 -0.90 -7.07 4.56
N VAL A 171 -1.36 -7.02 3.31
CA VAL A 171 -0.95 -7.95 2.25
C VAL A 171 -0.18 -7.21 1.18
N LEU A 172 1.00 -7.72 0.84
CA LEU A 172 1.82 -7.29 -0.28
C LEU A 172 1.69 -8.33 -1.39
N ALA A 173 1.07 -7.96 -2.50
CA ALA A 173 0.85 -8.84 -3.65
C ALA A 173 1.68 -8.35 -4.84
N PHE A 174 2.60 -9.19 -5.30
CA PHE A 174 3.63 -8.81 -6.28
C PHE A 174 3.21 -9.22 -7.68
N LYS A 175 3.25 -8.28 -8.64
CA LYS A 175 2.83 -8.57 -10.02
C LYS A 175 3.64 -9.71 -10.66
N ASN A 176 4.95 -9.71 -10.40
CA ASN A 176 5.91 -10.73 -10.80
C ASN A 176 6.68 -11.18 -9.56
N ASP A 177 7.71 -12.00 -9.73
CA ASP A 177 8.48 -12.62 -8.65
C ASP A 177 8.81 -11.66 -7.52
N ILE A 178 8.65 -12.14 -6.29
CA ILE A 178 9.08 -11.44 -5.09
C ILE A 178 10.60 -11.20 -5.24
N PRO A 179 11.09 -9.95 -5.15
CA PRO A 179 12.50 -9.66 -5.38
C PRO A 179 13.40 -10.48 -4.45
N SER A 180 14.37 -11.20 -5.03
CA SER A 180 15.40 -11.91 -4.25
C SER A 180 16.38 -10.90 -3.64
N ILE A 181 16.00 -10.40 -2.46
CA ILE A 181 16.77 -9.45 -1.67
C ILE A 181 17.44 -10.20 -0.51
N LYS A 182 18.72 -9.90 -0.26
CA LYS A 182 19.44 -10.37 0.91
C LYS A 182 18.91 -9.67 2.17
N ARG A 183 18.91 -10.37 3.30
CA ARG A 183 18.47 -9.84 4.60
C ARG A 183 19.15 -8.52 4.93
N GLU A 184 20.47 -8.44 4.76
CA GLU A 184 21.25 -7.23 5.04
C GLU A 184 20.78 -6.05 4.18
N ALA A 185 20.52 -6.29 2.88
CA ALA A 185 20.04 -5.26 1.97
C ALA A 185 18.63 -4.78 2.33
N LEU A 186 17.74 -5.68 2.77
CA LEU A 186 16.40 -5.31 3.24
C LEU A 186 16.45 -4.44 4.49
N LEU A 187 17.29 -4.83 5.47
CA LEU A 187 17.50 -4.06 6.70
C LEU A 187 18.12 -2.68 6.42
N THR A 188 19.10 -2.60 5.51
CA THR A 188 19.67 -1.31 5.06
C THR A 188 18.61 -0.44 4.39
N LYS A 189 17.75 -1.00 3.53
CA LYS A 189 16.64 -0.27 2.92
C LYS A 189 15.64 0.19 3.98
N GLY A 190 15.37 -0.61 5.01
CA GLY A 190 14.51 -0.24 6.15
C GLY A 190 15.01 1.01 6.88
N LYS A 191 16.31 1.07 7.20
CA LYS A 191 16.93 2.25 7.81
C LYS A 191 16.79 3.50 6.93
N LEU A 192 17.10 3.36 5.64
CA LEU A 192 17.00 4.46 4.68
C LEU A 192 15.56 4.98 4.55
N LEU A 193 14.57 4.09 4.49
CA LEU A 193 13.17 4.50 4.42
C LEU A 193 12.69 5.14 5.73
N GLN A 194 13.14 4.62 6.88
CA GLN A 194 12.80 5.22 8.19
C GLN A 194 13.27 6.66 8.29
N GLU A 195 14.53 6.93 7.92
CA GLU A 195 15.09 8.29 7.90
C GLU A 195 14.35 9.19 6.90
N LYS A 196 14.09 8.67 5.70
CA LYS A 196 13.45 9.43 4.62
C LYS A 196 12.00 9.78 4.89
N MET A 197 11.26 8.88 5.55
CA MET A 197 9.82 8.98 5.76
C MET A 197 9.42 9.41 7.17
N ASN A 198 10.38 9.44 8.11
CA ASN A 198 10.15 9.73 9.53
C ASN A 198 9.08 8.83 10.17
N ILE A 199 9.09 7.53 9.83
CA ILE A 199 8.18 6.49 10.36
C ILE A 199 8.98 5.22 10.66
N PRO A 200 8.57 4.38 11.62
CA PRO A 200 9.28 3.14 11.91
C PRO A 200 9.24 2.20 10.70
N MET A 201 10.40 1.95 10.07
CA MET A 201 10.52 1.02 8.93
C MET A 201 11.46 -0.14 9.21
N GLU A 202 12.39 0.00 10.14
CA GLU A 202 13.29 -1.09 10.54
C GLU A 202 12.54 -2.33 11.09
N PRO A 203 11.49 -2.19 11.94
CA PRO A 203 10.74 -3.36 12.41
C PRO A 203 10.08 -4.14 11.26
N TYR A 204 9.50 -3.44 10.27
CA TYR A 204 8.89 -4.09 9.11
C TYR A 204 9.93 -4.74 8.20
N ALA A 205 11.10 -4.13 8.02
CA ALA A 205 12.19 -4.73 7.27
C ALA A 205 12.69 -6.02 7.92
N LYS A 206 12.81 -6.04 9.24
CA LYS A 206 13.18 -7.26 9.99
C LYS A 206 12.10 -8.33 9.84
N LEU A 207 10.84 -7.99 10.12
CA LEU A 207 9.70 -8.90 10.01
C LEU A 207 9.63 -9.57 8.62
N LEU A 208 9.68 -8.76 7.56
CA LEU A 208 9.62 -9.28 6.19
C LEU A 208 10.88 -10.07 5.82
N SER A 209 12.04 -9.76 6.40
CA SER A 209 13.24 -10.57 6.20
C SER A 209 13.11 -11.97 6.79
N ASP A 210 12.46 -12.07 7.94
CA ASP A 210 12.24 -13.34 8.63
C ASP A 210 11.19 -14.17 7.86
N ILE A 211 10.08 -13.54 7.42
CA ILE A 211 9.07 -14.20 6.56
C ILE A 211 9.70 -14.74 5.26
N LEU A 212 10.54 -13.96 4.59
CA LEU A 212 11.20 -14.38 3.35
C LEU A 212 12.21 -15.51 3.56
N PHE A 213 12.80 -15.59 4.75
CA PHE A 213 13.70 -16.67 5.12
C PHE A 213 12.91 -17.98 5.30
N ASP A 214 11.82 -17.93 6.06
CA ASP A 214 10.95 -19.08 6.30
C ASP A 214 10.32 -19.64 5.01
N LEU A 215 9.96 -18.76 4.06
CA LEU A 215 9.45 -19.19 2.74
C LEU A 215 10.49 -19.98 1.93
N LYS A 216 11.79 -19.68 2.07
CA LYS A 216 12.86 -20.38 1.33
C LYS A 216 13.20 -21.73 1.95
N ASP A 217 13.12 -21.82 3.28
CA ASP A 217 13.39 -23.06 4.02
C ASP A 217 12.19 -24.02 4.00
N GLY A 218 10.97 -23.49 3.85
CA GLY A 218 9.74 -24.28 3.72
C GLY A 218 9.61 -25.09 2.42
N ASP A 219 10.34 -24.71 1.36
CA ASP A 219 10.39 -25.42 0.07
C ASP A 219 11.41 -26.59 0.05
N CYS A 220 12.06 -26.91 1.19
CA CYS A 220 13.09 -27.94 1.29
C CYS A 220 12.61 -29.35 1.74
N TYR A 221 11.31 -29.67 1.67
CA TYR A 221 10.76 -30.98 2.05
C TYR A 221 9.89 -31.65 0.98
#